data_AF-A0AA96FLI3-F1
#
_entry.id   AF-A0AA96FLI3-F1
#
_cell.length_a   1.000
_cell.length_b   1.000
_cell.length_c   1.000
_cell.angle_alpha   90.00
_cell.angle_beta   90.00
_cell.angle_gamma   90.00
#
_symmetry.space_group_name_H-M   'P 1'
#
loop_
_entity.id
_entity.type
_entity.pdbx_description
1 polymer ?
#
loop_
_entity_poly.entity_id
_entity_poly.type
_entity_poly.pdbx_seq_one_letter_code
_entity_poly.pdbx_strand_id
1 'polypeptide(L)'
;MDTWRSRRRTWRSTTLAVLLTAGVLTAAAPDTQAAGARSETPVATTAPADGVSESVVRVKVPLPASFGARPAACDWLSYLRYRSSDGPAASADADRILVAQPGILEGAGAFDSVARNTVARAAEQGRHIEFWALDRRSNCLEDHTGIASGDQHTAVDYYYRGREVDGRTFAGFVGNDRLGWMAKLGIEQTVRDEYDLLAAELPDQHLREQKVLCGGHSLGGVITGYFAAADFDGDPATTADAGYRQCAGYFALDTTVSTSLADLSGSIPDDTNLPDIGLGYTAVQAGLDSGVLPRSLSAPVLLNPETMTLLAIAGVGAVQNPGGESDLPGYLPSNTNIEATNRFLFSKDAGTFLTGSPAVKDFRLTNAAVLGALMDDNSVPLAFLQSSVGFFDGGPVADKNFPVANGGTKQPGLYGTQYKAVPDQPHGPLYTWRNYDRVGAADDPGYRSADGTPFTNAGEEVTDIGELARSLAEQPLDFTEQYFPTKLVTDLELATSPQVKQLLVHPEGLKARPTLTVLAGDGLLAGRVPSGLHPVVADGYQHLDVLTAARVQNNGRPEPVSTNLARFAVTPG
;
A
#
# COMPACT_ATOMS: atom_id res chain seq x y z
N MET A 1 -44.58 40.30 -58.72
CA MET A 1 -43.56 39.49 -59.43
C MET A 1 -43.69 38.06 -58.91
N ASP A 2 -44.82 37.42 -59.22
CA ASP A 2 -44.99 36.48 -60.36
C ASP A 2 -44.19 35.18 -60.13
N THR A 3 -44.78 34.10 -59.58
CA THR A 3 -45.57 33.03 -60.24
C THR A 3 -44.80 32.39 -61.42
N TRP A 4 -44.65 31.06 -61.65
CA TRP A 4 -45.40 29.86 -61.25
C TRP A 4 -44.79 28.59 -61.92
N ARG A 5 -45.31 27.40 -61.54
CA ARG A 5 -45.32 26.03 -62.18
C ARG A 5 -44.14 25.09 -61.87
N SER A 6 -44.25 23.90 -61.26
CA SER A 6 -45.25 22.82 -61.02
C SER A 6 -45.15 21.59 -61.94
N ARG A 7 -45.23 20.39 -61.32
CA ARG A 7 -45.77 19.05 -61.72
C ARG A 7 -44.75 17.93 -61.42
N ARG A 8 -45.09 16.74 -60.92
CA ARG A 8 -46.36 15.99 -60.81
C ARG A 8 -46.23 14.86 -59.77
N ARG A 9 -47.39 14.46 -59.22
CA ARG A 9 -47.69 13.36 -58.27
C ARG A 9 -47.70 11.97 -58.95
N THR A 10 -47.44 10.92 -58.17
CA THR A 10 -48.23 9.66 -58.15
C THR A 10 -48.02 8.87 -56.85
N TRP A 11 -49.13 8.33 -56.32
CA TRP A 11 -49.29 7.55 -55.08
C TRP A 11 -49.11 6.04 -55.29
N ARG A 12 -48.77 5.31 -54.20
CA ARG A 12 -49.19 3.95 -53.76
C ARG A 12 -48.55 3.68 -52.38
N SER A 13 -49.24 3.78 -51.23
CA SER A 13 -50.15 2.81 -50.56
C SER A 13 -49.46 1.69 -49.76
N THR A 14 -49.62 1.75 -48.42
CA THR A 14 -49.71 0.66 -47.40
C THR A 14 -48.47 -0.23 -47.15
N THR A 15 -48.04 -0.52 -45.91
CA THR A 15 -48.80 -1.18 -44.82
C THR A 15 -48.21 -0.90 -43.44
N LEU A 16 -49.08 -0.65 -42.45
CA LEU A 16 -48.80 -0.57 -41.01
C LEU A 16 -49.16 -1.93 -40.39
N ALA A 17 -48.33 -2.46 -39.48
CA ALA A 17 -48.72 -3.57 -38.61
C ALA A 17 -48.39 -3.20 -37.15
N VAL A 18 -49.45 -3.09 -36.35
CA VAL A 18 -49.48 -3.05 -34.88
C VAL A 18 -49.95 -4.42 -34.42
N LEU A 19 -49.37 -4.98 -33.36
CA LEU A 19 -50.13 -5.73 -32.34
C LEU A 19 -49.28 -5.99 -31.08
N LEU A 20 -49.92 -5.68 -29.94
CA LEU A 20 -49.49 -5.86 -28.56
C LEU A 20 -49.56 -7.34 -28.12
N THR A 21 -48.79 -7.69 -27.09
CA THR A 21 -49.24 -8.57 -25.99
C THR A 21 -48.65 -8.13 -24.65
N ALA A 22 -49.51 -8.10 -23.63
CA ALA A 22 -49.23 -7.79 -22.23
C ALA A 22 -48.82 -9.04 -21.42
N GLY A 23 -48.09 -8.84 -20.31
CA GLY A 23 -47.78 -9.85 -19.29
C GLY A 23 -47.00 -9.24 -18.12
N VAL A 24 -47.32 -9.63 -16.88
CA VAL A 24 -47.19 -8.86 -15.62
C VAL A 24 -46.29 -9.61 -14.61
N LEU A 25 -45.46 -8.86 -13.82
CA LEU A 25 -44.80 -9.19 -12.52
C LEU A 25 -43.86 -10.43 -12.52
N THR A 26 -42.68 -10.52 -11.90
CA THR A 26 -41.97 -9.85 -10.79
C THR A 26 -40.49 -10.21 -10.93
N ALA A 27 -39.58 -9.25 -10.84
CA ALA A 27 -38.19 -9.52 -10.47
C ALA A 27 -37.67 -8.29 -9.73
N ALA A 28 -37.06 -8.51 -8.58
CA ALA A 28 -36.56 -7.50 -7.67
C ALA A 28 -35.74 -6.43 -8.40
N ALA A 29 -35.98 -5.17 -8.05
CA ALA A 29 -35.12 -4.09 -8.47
C ALA A 29 -33.70 -4.35 -7.93
N PRO A 30 -32.64 -4.19 -8.74
CA PRO A 30 -31.31 -4.06 -8.17
C PRO A 30 -31.30 -2.83 -7.28
N ASP A 31 -30.75 -2.98 -6.07
CA ASP A 31 -30.54 -1.88 -5.14
C ASP A 31 -29.89 -0.70 -5.86
N THR A 32 -30.67 0.35 -6.06
CA THR A 32 -30.17 1.63 -6.52
C THR A 32 -29.42 2.28 -5.37
N GLN A 33 -28.15 1.91 -5.17
CA GLN A 33 -27.19 2.88 -4.64
C GLN A 33 -27.30 4.12 -5.53
N ALA A 34 -27.66 5.25 -4.93
CA ALA A 34 -27.95 6.48 -5.68
C ALA A 34 -26.79 6.81 -6.62
N ALA A 35 -27.07 6.93 -7.92
CA ALA A 35 -26.08 7.30 -8.93
C ALA A 35 -25.39 8.61 -8.51
N GLY A 36 -24.14 8.53 -8.03
CA GLY A 36 -23.40 9.64 -7.42
C GLY A 36 -22.88 9.41 -5.99
N ALA A 37 -23.23 8.29 -5.35
CA ALA A 37 -22.68 7.89 -4.05
C ALA A 37 -21.60 6.78 -4.14
N ARG A 38 -21.43 6.16 -5.31
CA ARG A 38 -20.40 5.15 -5.59
C ARG A 38 -19.88 5.31 -7.02
N SER A 39 -18.59 5.08 -7.22
CA SER A 39 -17.98 4.94 -8.55
C SER A 39 -16.97 3.81 -8.55
N GLU A 40 -16.86 3.10 -9.67
CA GLU A 40 -15.87 2.04 -9.89
C GLU A 40 -15.24 2.25 -11.25
N THR A 41 -13.90 2.33 -11.29
CA THR A 41 -13.14 2.59 -12.51
C THR A 41 -12.08 1.50 -12.67
N PRO A 42 -12.00 0.82 -13.82
CA PRO A 42 -10.93 -0.15 -14.08
C PRO A 42 -9.55 0.49 -13.94
N VAL A 43 -8.60 -0.25 -13.35
CA VAL A 43 -7.20 0.18 -13.31
C VAL A 43 -6.53 -0.23 -14.62
N ALA A 44 -5.81 0.72 -15.23
CA ALA A 44 -4.99 0.44 -16.39
C ALA A 44 -3.62 -0.04 -15.92
N THR A 45 -3.12 -1.14 -16.48
CA THR A 45 -1.81 -1.66 -16.14
C THR A 45 -1.08 -2.21 -17.36
N THR A 46 0.25 -2.09 -17.36
CA THR A 46 1.11 -2.66 -18.41
C THR A 46 1.42 -4.14 -18.20
N ALA A 47 1.19 -4.68 -17.00
CA ALA A 47 1.37 -6.10 -16.69
C ALA A 47 0.10 -6.71 -16.06
N PRO A 48 -0.97 -6.91 -16.84
CA PRO A 48 -2.18 -7.56 -16.33
C PRO A 48 -1.88 -8.98 -15.88
N ALA A 49 -2.40 -9.36 -14.70
CA ALA A 49 -2.37 -10.74 -14.25
C ALA A 49 -3.49 -11.56 -14.90
N ASP A 50 -3.14 -12.72 -15.46
CA ASP A 50 -4.10 -13.63 -16.09
C ASP A 50 -5.25 -13.97 -15.13
N GLY A 51 -6.48 -13.74 -15.58
CA GLY A 51 -7.68 -14.10 -14.83
C GLY A 51 -8.02 -13.17 -13.66
N VAL A 52 -7.33 -12.04 -13.46
CA VAL A 52 -7.63 -11.06 -12.41
C VAL A 52 -8.05 -9.72 -13.02
N SER A 53 -9.20 -9.22 -12.60
CA SER A 53 -9.69 -7.87 -12.91
C SER A 53 -9.44 -6.94 -11.72
N GLU A 54 -9.03 -5.71 -12.01
CA GLU A 54 -8.70 -4.69 -11.01
C GLU A 54 -9.47 -3.40 -11.28
N SER A 55 -9.92 -2.76 -10.22
CA SER A 55 -10.61 -1.46 -10.27
C SER A 55 -10.38 -0.66 -9.00
N VAL A 56 -10.43 0.66 -9.09
CA VAL A 56 -10.59 1.53 -7.93
C VAL A 56 -12.06 1.78 -7.69
N VAL A 57 -12.53 1.49 -6.48
CA VAL A 57 -13.89 1.79 -6.03
C VAL A 57 -13.82 2.98 -5.08
N ARG A 58 -14.78 3.90 -5.21
CA ARG A 58 -14.95 5.04 -4.32
C ARG A 58 -16.38 5.11 -3.85
N VAL A 59 -16.57 5.29 -2.55
CA VAL A 59 -17.88 5.37 -1.89
C VAL A 59 -17.96 6.67 -1.10
N LYS A 60 -19.05 7.42 -1.28
CA LYS A 60 -19.25 8.69 -0.61
C LYS A 60 -19.72 8.45 0.83
N VAL A 61 -18.80 8.60 1.78
CA VAL A 61 -19.04 8.51 3.22
C VAL A 61 -18.45 9.78 3.86
N PRO A 62 -19.26 10.87 3.94
CA PRO A 62 -18.75 12.15 4.43
C PRO A 62 -18.36 12.11 5.89
N LEU A 63 -17.26 12.78 6.24
CA LEU A 63 -16.90 12.98 7.65
C LEU A 63 -17.94 13.89 8.34
N PRO A 64 -18.15 13.73 9.66
CA PRO A 64 -18.98 14.65 10.42
C PRO A 64 -18.51 16.11 10.31
N ALA A 65 -19.45 17.05 10.45
CA ALA A 65 -19.14 18.49 10.41
C ALA A 65 -18.13 18.92 11.50
N SER A 66 -18.01 18.14 12.58
CA SER A 66 -17.05 18.37 13.66
C SER A 66 -15.58 18.28 13.22
N PHE A 67 -15.27 17.67 12.07
CA PHE A 67 -13.93 17.66 11.48
C PHE A 67 -13.53 19.02 10.86
N GLY A 68 -14.48 19.94 10.70
CA GLY A 68 -14.21 21.25 10.12
C GLY A 68 -14.00 21.22 8.61
N ALA A 69 -13.41 22.29 8.08
CA ALA A 69 -13.17 22.47 6.66
C ALA A 69 -12.08 21.52 6.15
N ARG A 70 -12.33 20.91 4.99
CA ARG A 70 -11.47 19.91 4.34
C ARG A 70 -11.77 19.85 2.84
N PRO A 71 -10.90 19.26 2.01
CA PRO A 71 -11.22 19.02 0.61
C PRO A 71 -12.42 18.08 0.44
N ALA A 72 -13.28 18.36 -0.55
CA ALA A 72 -14.46 17.53 -0.81
C ALA A 72 -14.12 16.09 -1.24
N ALA A 73 -12.91 15.86 -1.77
CA ALA A 73 -12.41 14.52 -2.09
C ALA A 73 -12.28 13.64 -0.83
N CYS A 74 -12.04 14.24 0.35
CA CYS A 74 -11.86 13.53 1.61
C CYS A 74 -13.16 13.09 2.28
N ASP A 75 -14.31 13.37 1.65
CA ASP A 75 -15.63 12.80 2.00
C ASP A 75 -15.92 11.50 1.26
N TRP A 76 -14.92 10.95 0.57
CA TRP A 76 -14.97 9.66 -0.10
C TRP A 76 -13.99 8.71 0.56
N LEU A 77 -14.42 7.46 0.68
CA LEU A 77 -13.56 6.33 0.99
C LEU A 77 -13.25 5.59 -0.30
N SER A 78 -12.05 5.05 -0.43
CA SER A 78 -11.60 4.37 -1.63
C SER A 78 -10.97 3.02 -1.28
N TYR A 79 -10.99 2.10 -2.23
CA TYR A 79 -10.23 0.85 -2.14
C TYR A 79 -9.88 0.32 -3.53
N LEU A 80 -8.77 -0.41 -3.63
CA LEU A 80 -8.47 -1.22 -4.81
C LEU A 80 -9.18 -2.56 -4.68
N ARG A 81 -9.98 -2.89 -5.70
CA ARG A 81 -10.74 -4.13 -5.80
C ARG A 81 -10.11 -5.04 -6.82
N TYR A 82 -9.60 -6.18 -6.37
CA TYR A 82 -9.10 -7.28 -7.19
C TYR A 82 -10.11 -8.42 -7.15
N ARG A 83 -10.54 -8.92 -8.31
CA ARG A 83 -11.49 -10.03 -8.42
C ARG A 83 -11.12 -10.99 -9.52
N SER A 84 -11.56 -12.23 -9.40
CA SER A 84 -11.47 -13.18 -10.51
C SER A 84 -12.28 -12.64 -11.70
N SER A 85 -11.67 -12.63 -12.89
CA SER A 85 -12.30 -12.12 -14.11
C SER A 85 -13.51 -12.96 -14.52
N ASP A 86 -13.45 -14.27 -14.28
CA ASP A 86 -14.57 -15.21 -14.47
C ASP A 86 -15.52 -15.27 -13.27
N GLY A 87 -15.18 -14.56 -12.19
CA GLY A 87 -16.01 -14.43 -11.00
C GLY A 87 -17.21 -13.49 -11.19
N PRO A 88 -18.12 -13.45 -10.20
CA PRO A 88 -19.26 -12.56 -10.24
C PRO A 88 -18.84 -11.08 -10.27
N ALA A 89 -19.67 -10.25 -10.91
CA ALA A 89 -19.44 -8.81 -10.97
C ALA A 89 -19.85 -8.10 -9.67
N ALA A 90 -20.85 -8.61 -8.95
CA ALA A 90 -21.28 -8.07 -7.67
C ALA A 90 -20.51 -8.73 -6.53
N SER A 91 -19.93 -7.92 -5.64
CA SER A 91 -19.13 -8.44 -4.52
C SER A 91 -19.92 -9.31 -3.57
N ALA A 92 -21.22 -9.02 -3.38
CA ALA A 92 -22.10 -9.83 -2.56
C ALA A 92 -22.19 -11.30 -3.03
N ASP A 93 -21.96 -11.55 -4.31
CA ASP A 93 -22.01 -12.89 -4.92
C ASP A 93 -20.66 -13.63 -4.88
N ALA A 94 -19.56 -12.94 -4.55
CA ALA A 94 -18.25 -13.58 -4.40
C ALA A 94 -18.28 -14.66 -3.31
N ASP A 95 -17.40 -15.67 -3.42
CA ASP A 95 -17.26 -16.73 -2.42
C ASP A 95 -16.79 -16.14 -1.08
N ARG A 96 -15.83 -15.20 -1.14
CA ARG A 96 -15.25 -14.45 -0.01
C ARG A 96 -14.76 -13.09 -0.45
N ILE A 97 -14.58 -12.20 0.52
CA ILE A 97 -13.98 -10.88 0.33
C ILE A 97 -12.93 -10.71 1.41
N LEU A 98 -11.66 -10.56 1.03
CA LEU A 98 -10.60 -10.17 1.95
C LEU A 98 -10.52 -8.64 1.96
N VAL A 99 -10.52 -8.02 3.14
CA VAL A 99 -10.43 -6.57 3.31
C VAL A 99 -9.18 -6.28 4.10
N ALA A 100 -8.25 -5.55 3.49
CA ALA A 100 -6.91 -5.34 3.98
C ALA A 100 -6.65 -3.87 4.33
N GLN A 101 -6.20 -3.64 5.57
CA GLN A 101 -5.69 -2.36 6.05
C GLN A 101 -4.18 -2.25 5.80
N PRO A 102 -3.69 -1.11 5.31
CA PRO A 102 -2.26 -0.88 5.13
C PRO A 102 -1.51 -0.57 6.43
N GLY A 103 -0.20 -0.83 6.39
CA GLY A 103 0.80 -0.55 7.42
C GLY A 103 1.07 0.95 7.65
N ILE A 104 2.11 1.29 8.42
CA ILE A 104 2.52 2.70 8.61
C ILE A 104 3.13 3.24 7.32
N LEU A 105 2.69 4.42 6.87
CA LEU A 105 3.16 5.10 5.65
C LEU A 105 2.97 4.26 4.37
N GLU A 106 2.12 3.26 4.42
CA GLU A 106 1.77 2.38 3.30
C GLU A 106 0.37 2.73 2.79
N GLY A 107 0.16 2.59 1.48
CA GLY A 107 -1.13 2.78 0.82
C GLY A 107 -1.66 1.50 0.19
N ALA A 108 -2.87 1.59 -0.39
CA ALA A 108 -3.56 0.46 -0.97
C ALA A 108 -2.79 -0.20 -2.13
N GLY A 109 -2.00 0.58 -2.88
CA GLY A 109 -1.22 0.12 -4.02
C GLY A 109 -0.16 -0.93 -3.67
N ALA A 110 0.33 -0.95 -2.43
CA ALA A 110 1.33 -1.91 -1.96
C ALA A 110 0.82 -3.36 -1.93
N PHE A 111 -0.50 -3.57 -1.85
CA PHE A 111 -1.10 -4.91 -1.83
C PHE A 111 -1.21 -5.56 -3.21
N ASP A 112 -0.76 -4.90 -4.27
CA ASP A 112 -1.04 -5.31 -5.64
C ASP A 112 -0.60 -6.76 -5.96
N SER A 113 0.66 -7.15 -5.67
CA SER A 113 1.13 -8.52 -5.95
C SER A 113 0.39 -9.56 -5.10
N VAL A 114 0.31 -9.39 -3.77
CA VAL A 114 -0.40 -10.33 -2.89
C VAL A 114 -1.89 -10.46 -3.23
N ALA A 115 -2.55 -9.36 -3.63
CA ALA A 115 -3.96 -9.39 -3.99
C ALA A 115 -4.19 -10.18 -5.28
N ARG A 116 -3.42 -9.90 -6.33
CA ARG A 116 -3.49 -10.65 -7.60
C ARG A 116 -3.18 -12.12 -7.42
N ASN A 117 -2.10 -12.42 -6.68
CA ASN A 117 -1.66 -13.78 -6.43
C ASN A 117 -2.71 -14.56 -5.62
N THR A 118 -3.32 -13.94 -4.61
CA THR A 118 -4.37 -14.54 -3.78
C THR A 118 -5.62 -14.86 -4.59
N VAL A 119 -6.09 -13.90 -5.39
CA VAL A 119 -7.28 -14.06 -6.25
C VAL A 119 -7.04 -15.13 -7.32
N ALA A 120 -5.91 -15.07 -8.02
CA ALA A 120 -5.56 -16.06 -9.04
C ALA A 120 -5.48 -17.47 -8.44
N ARG A 121 -4.87 -17.60 -7.26
CA ARG A 121 -4.69 -18.89 -6.58
C ARG A 121 -6.00 -19.50 -6.10
N ALA A 122 -6.96 -18.69 -5.65
CA ALA A 122 -8.30 -19.16 -5.33
C ALA A 122 -9.06 -19.59 -6.59
N ALA A 123 -8.93 -18.84 -7.69
CA ALA A 123 -9.59 -19.15 -8.95
C ALA A 123 -9.11 -20.50 -9.53
N GLU A 124 -7.83 -20.84 -9.40
CA GLU A 124 -7.29 -22.17 -9.75
C GLU A 124 -7.98 -23.33 -8.99
N GLN A 125 -8.56 -23.06 -7.83
CA GLN A 125 -9.30 -24.01 -7.00
C GLN A 125 -10.81 -23.96 -7.26
N GLY A 126 -11.25 -23.24 -8.30
CA GLY A 126 -12.66 -23.04 -8.63
C GLY A 126 -13.40 -22.13 -7.65
N ARG A 127 -12.69 -21.19 -7.01
CA ARG A 127 -13.25 -20.24 -6.04
C ARG A 127 -13.02 -18.81 -6.49
N HIS A 128 -14.09 -18.02 -6.52
CA HIS A 128 -14.07 -16.64 -6.99
C HIS A 128 -14.19 -15.69 -5.80
N ILE A 129 -13.03 -15.31 -5.28
CA ILE A 129 -12.91 -14.37 -4.16
C ILE A 129 -12.59 -12.96 -4.67
N GLU A 130 -12.72 -11.99 -3.78
CA GLU A 130 -12.23 -10.63 -3.95
C GLU A 130 -11.19 -10.28 -2.89
N PHE A 131 -10.29 -9.37 -3.24
CA PHE A 131 -9.37 -8.72 -2.33
C PHE A 131 -9.57 -7.21 -2.43
N TRP A 132 -9.82 -6.55 -1.31
CA TRP A 132 -10.03 -5.13 -1.18
C TRP A 132 -8.90 -4.53 -0.35
N ALA A 133 -7.99 -3.78 -0.99
CA ALA A 133 -6.97 -3.02 -0.28
C ALA A 133 -7.52 -1.63 0.02
N LEU A 134 -7.73 -1.32 1.29
CA LEU A 134 -8.35 -0.06 1.73
C LEU A 134 -7.36 1.09 1.60
N ASP A 135 -7.86 2.22 1.13
CA ASP A 135 -7.13 3.48 1.09
C ASP A 135 -7.44 4.29 2.35
N ARG A 136 -6.42 4.85 3.01
CA ARG A 136 -6.67 5.69 4.17
C ARG A 136 -7.27 7.01 3.73
N ARG A 137 -8.23 7.52 4.50
CA ARG A 137 -8.99 8.72 4.13
C ARG A 137 -8.10 9.94 3.83
N SER A 138 -6.95 10.06 4.51
CA SER A 138 -5.92 11.10 4.28
C SER A 138 -5.39 11.14 2.85
N ASN A 139 -5.38 10.01 2.14
CA ASN A 139 -4.80 9.87 0.81
C ASN A 139 -5.61 10.62 -0.26
N CYS A 140 -6.82 11.09 0.08
CA CYS A 140 -7.57 12.09 -0.68
C CYS A 140 -6.78 13.39 -0.99
N LEU A 141 -5.70 13.66 -0.25
CA LEU A 141 -4.83 14.82 -0.40
C LEU A 141 -3.73 14.61 -1.46
N GLU A 142 -3.51 13.38 -1.89
CA GLU A 142 -2.44 13.04 -2.83
C GLU A 142 -2.81 13.43 -4.25
N ASP A 143 -1.81 13.95 -4.97
CA ASP A 143 -1.94 14.31 -6.37
C ASP A 143 -1.07 13.38 -7.22
N HIS A 144 -1.70 12.36 -7.79
CA HIS A 144 -1.04 11.39 -8.68
C HIS A 144 -0.96 11.86 -10.14
N THR A 145 -1.36 13.09 -10.47
CA THR A 145 -1.45 13.54 -11.88
C THR A 145 -0.11 13.47 -12.61
N GLY A 146 0.99 13.84 -11.94
CA GLY A 146 2.32 13.76 -12.53
C GLY A 146 2.74 12.31 -12.82
N ILE A 147 2.52 11.40 -11.86
CA ILE A 147 2.81 9.97 -12.02
C ILE A 147 1.94 9.35 -13.13
N ALA A 148 0.64 9.66 -13.14
CA ALA A 148 -0.34 9.15 -14.11
C ALA A 148 -0.07 9.57 -15.56
N SER A 149 0.84 10.54 -15.80
CA SER A 149 1.33 10.84 -17.15
C SER A 149 2.10 9.67 -17.76
N GLY A 150 2.56 8.73 -16.93
CA GLY A 150 3.33 7.58 -17.35
C GLY A 150 4.72 7.92 -17.86
N ASP A 151 5.22 9.15 -17.64
CA ASP A 151 6.52 9.63 -18.09
C ASP A 151 7.32 10.28 -16.96
N GLN A 152 8.53 9.76 -16.70
CA GLN A 152 9.33 10.14 -15.55
C GLN A 152 9.73 11.63 -15.56
N HIS A 153 10.10 12.18 -16.72
CA HIS A 153 10.46 13.60 -16.83
C HIS A 153 9.23 14.50 -16.68
N THR A 154 8.10 14.12 -17.28
CA THR A 154 6.83 14.84 -17.13
C THR A 154 6.38 14.86 -15.67
N ALA A 155 6.52 13.76 -14.94
CA ALA A 155 6.24 13.71 -13.51
C ALA A 155 7.12 14.71 -12.72
N VAL A 156 8.45 14.68 -12.92
CA VAL A 156 9.35 15.64 -12.27
C VAL A 156 9.00 17.08 -12.63
N ASP A 157 8.73 17.36 -13.91
CA ASP A 157 8.35 18.69 -14.36
C ASP A 157 7.02 19.17 -13.74
N TYR A 158 6.05 18.27 -13.56
CA TYR A 158 4.77 18.56 -12.93
C TYR A 158 4.96 18.96 -11.46
N TYR A 159 5.65 18.12 -10.68
CA TYR A 159 5.80 18.33 -9.25
C TYR A 159 6.77 19.47 -8.90
N TYR A 160 7.78 19.72 -9.73
CA TYR A 160 8.88 20.62 -9.38
C TYR A 160 9.07 21.83 -10.28
N ARG A 161 8.49 21.83 -11.48
CA ARG A 161 8.74 22.88 -12.49
C ARG A 161 7.47 23.56 -13.03
N GLY A 162 6.32 23.26 -12.43
CA GLY A 162 5.05 23.89 -12.76
C GLY A 162 4.51 23.51 -14.14
N ARG A 163 4.93 22.37 -14.70
CA ARG A 163 4.36 21.86 -15.94
C ARG A 163 2.91 21.50 -15.74
N GLU A 164 2.09 21.85 -16.73
CA GLU A 164 0.69 21.43 -16.78
C GLU A 164 0.59 20.00 -17.34
N VAL A 165 -0.18 19.14 -16.68
CA VAL A 165 -0.53 17.78 -17.12
C VAL A 165 -2.04 17.65 -17.01
N ASP A 166 -2.69 17.23 -18.10
CA ASP A 166 -4.16 17.09 -18.19
C ASP A 166 -4.96 18.30 -17.66
N GLY A 167 -4.48 19.51 -17.96
CA GLY A 167 -5.13 20.76 -17.54
C GLY A 167 -4.95 21.09 -16.06
N ARG A 168 -4.07 20.38 -15.34
CA ARG A 168 -3.75 20.62 -13.94
C ARG A 168 -2.31 21.07 -13.78
N THR A 169 -2.07 21.87 -12.75
CA THR A 169 -0.74 22.24 -12.27
C THR A 169 -0.64 21.82 -10.82
N PHE A 170 0.51 21.29 -10.40
CA PHE A 170 0.71 20.85 -9.02
C PHE A 170 0.53 22.01 -8.04
N ALA A 171 -0.35 21.82 -7.04
CA ALA A 171 -0.66 22.85 -6.05
C ALA A 171 0.37 22.93 -4.90
N GLY A 172 1.43 22.12 -4.98
CA GLY A 172 2.42 21.94 -3.91
C GLY A 172 1.94 20.95 -2.85
N PHE A 173 2.91 20.40 -2.10
CA PHE A 173 2.63 19.53 -0.96
C PHE A 173 1.86 20.28 0.14
N VAL A 174 0.97 19.58 0.84
CA VAL A 174 0.05 20.17 1.82
C VAL A 174 0.76 20.35 3.17
N GLY A 175 0.95 21.62 3.58
CA GLY A 175 1.53 21.95 4.88
C GLY A 175 0.57 21.71 6.05
N ASN A 176 1.15 21.53 7.25
CA ASN A 176 0.43 21.23 8.49
C ASN A 176 -0.71 22.21 8.81
N ASP A 177 -0.57 23.49 8.42
CA ASP A 177 -1.56 24.56 8.59
C ASP A 177 -2.90 24.26 7.88
N ARG A 178 -2.86 23.47 6.80
CA ARG A 178 -4.05 23.06 6.03
C ARG A 178 -4.62 21.70 6.46
N LEU A 179 -3.98 21.03 7.43
CA LEU A 179 -4.34 19.68 7.88
C LEU A 179 -5.19 19.67 9.15
N GLY A 180 -5.79 20.80 9.55
CA GLY A 180 -6.54 20.93 10.82
C GLY A 180 -7.56 19.83 11.08
N TRP A 181 -8.25 19.37 10.02
CA TRP A 181 -9.23 18.29 10.09
C TRP A 181 -8.63 16.92 10.44
N MET A 182 -7.35 16.68 10.12
CA MET A 182 -6.65 15.42 10.42
C MET A 182 -6.32 15.23 11.90
N ALA A 183 -6.44 16.29 12.73
CA ALA A 183 -6.23 16.20 14.18
C ALA A 183 -7.20 15.21 14.88
N LYS A 184 -8.26 14.80 14.17
CA LYS A 184 -9.28 13.85 14.64
C LYS A 184 -9.28 12.52 13.88
N LEU A 185 -8.40 12.34 12.89
CA LEU A 185 -8.23 11.07 12.17
C LEU A 185 -7.41 10.09 13.00
N GLY A 186 -8.00 9.64 14.11
CA GLY A 186 -7.44 8.64 15.00
C GLY A 186 -7.96 7.23 14.72
N ILE A 187 -7.62 6.30 15.60
CA ILE A 187 -8.02 4.89 15.46
C ILE A 187 -9.54 4.72 15.36
N GLU A 188 -10.32 5.49 16.12
CA GLU A 188 -11.79 5.49 16.09
C GLU A 188 -12.32 5.80 14.68
N GLN A 189 -11.83 6.87 14.05
CA GLN A 189 -12.29 7.23 12.71
C GLN A 189 -11.78 6.24 11.66
N THR A 190 -10.56 5.71 11.80
CA THR A 190 -10.01 4.72 10.87
C THR A 190 -10.85 3.44 10.83
N VAL A 191 -11.22 2.87 11.98
CA VAL A 191 -12.07 1.67 12.00
C VAL A 191 -13.53 1.98 11.65
N ARG A 192 -13.99 3.20 11.94
CA ARG A 192 -15.32 3.68 11.52
C ARG A 192 -15.42 3.78 10.01
N ASP A 193 -14.38 4.26 9.34
CA ASP A 193 -14.31 4.34 7.89
C ASP A 193 -14.41 2.94 7.25
N GLU A 194 -13.71 1.95 7.80
CA GLU A 194 -13.86 0.55 7.37
C GLU A 194 -15.29 0.03 7.56
N TYR A 195 -15.89 0.27 8.75
CA TYR A 195 -17.26 -0.15 9.03
C TYR A 195 -18.28 0.49 8.07
N ASP A 196 -18.23 1.81 7.92
CA ASP A 196 -19.18 2.55 7.08
C ASP A 196 -19.01 2.18 5.60
N LEU A 197 -17.78 1.91 5.13
CA LEU A 197 -17.51 1.39 3.79
C LEU A 197 -18.11 -0.01 3.60
N LEU A 198 -17.86 -0.94 4.53
CA LEU A 198 -18.41 -2.29 4.50
C LEU A 198 -19.93 -2.27 4.53
N ALA A 199 -20.54 -1.43 5.37
CA ALA A 199 -21.98 -1.28 5.46
C ALA A 199 -22.59 -0.66 4.19
N ALA A 200 -21.86 0.21 3.50
CA ALA A 200 -22.31 0.79 2.23
C ALA A 200 -22.22 -0.19 1.06
N GLU A 201 -21.13 -0.95 0.95
CA GLU A 201 -20.90 -1.91 -0.15
C GLU A 201 -21.65 -3.23 0.04
N LEU A 202 -21.78 -3.69 1.30
CA LEU A 202 -22.41 -4.96 1.66
C LEU A 202 -23.44 -4.73 2.77
N PRO A 203 -24.62 -4.13 2.50
CA PRO A 203 -25.56 -3.70 3.55
C PRO A 203 -26.04 -4.80 4.49
N ASP A 204 -26.14 -6.04 4.00
CA ASP A 204 -26.49 -7.21 4.81
C ASP A 204 -25.36 -7.59 5.77
N GLN A 205 -25.57 -7.31 7.06
CA GLN A 205 -24.65 -7.66 8.14
C GLN A 205 -24.37 -9.17 8.22
N HIS A 206 -25.37 -10.01 7.98
CA HIS A 206 -25.19 -11.45 8.06
C HIS A 206 -24.28 -11.95 6.94
N LEU A 207 -24.38 -11.34 5.75
CA LEU A 207 -23.48 -11.60 4.65
C LEU A 207 -22.03 -11.24 5.01
N ARG A 208 -21.83 -10.07 5.62
CA ARG A 208 -20.51 -9.64 6.10
C ARG A 208 -19.93 -10.64 7.11
N GLU A 209 -20.72 -11.01 8.12
CA GLU A 209 -20.37 -12.00 9.15
C GLU A 209 -19.98 -13.38 8.58
N GLN A 210 -20.52 -13.74 7.42
CA GLN A 210 -20.27 -15.03 6.78
C GLN A 210 -19.12 -15.03 5.76
N LYS A 211 -18.87 -13.91 5.09
CA LYS A 211 -18.01 -13.86 3.89
C LYS A 211 -16.77 -12.99 3.99
N VAL A 212 -16.81 -11.95 4.82
CA VAL A 212 -15.74 -10.95 4.86
C VAL A 212 -14.63 -11.43 5.78
N LEU A 213 -13.39 -11.40 5.31
CA LEU A 213 -12.20 -11.67 6.10
C LEU A 213 -11.45 -10.35 6.26
N CYS A 214 -11.28 -9.88 7.49
CA CYS A 214 -10.70 -8.57 7.77
C CYS A 214 -9.25 -8.74 8.24
N GLY A 215 -8.34 -7.91 7.78
CA GLY A 215 -6.94 -8.09 8.10
C GLY A 215 -6.08 -6.94 7.61
N GLY A 216 -4.78 -7.16 7.62
CA GLY A 216 -3.86 -6.17 7.10
C GLY A 216 -2.40 -6.49 7.33
N HIS A 217 -1.56 -5.60 6.85
CA HIS A 217 -0.11 -5.68 6.96
C HIS A 217 0.39 -4.76 8.07
N SER A 218 1.34 -5.23 8.88
CA SER A 218 1.98 -4.40 9.91
C SER A 218 0.94 -3.74 10.84
N LEU A 219 0.85 -2.41 10.86
CA LEU A 219 -0.19 -1.66 11.57
C LEU A 219 -1.63 -2.09 11.20
N GLY A 220 -1.87 -2.57 9.98
CA GLY A 220 -3.17 -3.08 9.55
C GLY A 220 -3.70 -4.23 10.41
N GLY A 221 -2.82 -5.08 10.95
CA GLY A 221 -3.22 -6.11 11.93
C GLY A 221 -3.69 -5.51 13.27
N VAL A 222 -3.05 -4.43 13.71
CA VAL A 222 -3.47 -3.70 14.91
C VAL A 222 -4.79 -2.97 14.68
N ILE A 223 -4.96 -2.32 13.53
CA ILE A 223 -6.25 -1.69 13.14
C ILE A 223 -7.35 -2.75 13.09
N THR A 224 -7.07 -3.94 12.54
CA THR A 224 -8.01 -5.07 12.53
C THR A 224 -8.39 -5.51 13.94
N GLY A 225 -7.46 -5.51 14.89
CA GLY A 225 -7.76 -5.84 16.28
C GLY A 225 -8.66 -4.80 16.96
N TYR A 226 -8.43 -3.52 16.70
CA TYR A 226 -9.35 -2.45 17.13
C TYR A 226 -10.72 -2.59 16.49
N PHE A 227 -10.78 -2.84 15.18
CA PHE A 227 -12.02 -3.08 14.46
C PHE A 227 -12.78 -4.24 15.09
N ALA A 228 -12.14 -5.40 15.28
CA ALA A 228 -12.74 -6.60 15.87
C ALA A 228 -13.36 -6.35 17.27
N ALA A 229 -12.73 -5.50 18.07
CA ALA A 229 -13.16 -5.19 19.43
C ALA A 229 -14.10 -3.96 19.52
N ALA A 230 -14.36 -3.30 18.39
CA ALA A 230 -15.15 -2.08 18.33
C ALA A 230 -16.66 -2.32 18.43
N ASP A 231 -17.34 -1.26 18.86
CA ASP A 231 -18.78 -1.05 18.78
C ASP A 231 -19.03 0.31 18.13
N PHE A 232 -19.95 0.38 17.17
CA PHE A 232 -20.11 1.53 16.27
C PHE A 232 -21.40 2.33 16.51
N ASP A 233 -22.31 1.85 17.34
CA ASP A 233 -23.51 2.56 17.81
C ASP A 233 -23.43 3.00 19.27
N GLY A 234 -22.46 2.50 20.03
CA GLY A 234 -22.18 2.86 21.42
C GLY A 234 -23.11 2.17 22.43
N ASP A 235 -23.94 1.23 21.99
CA ASP A 235 -24.86 0.46 22.83
C ASP A 235 -24.43 -1.02 22.90
N PRO A 236 -23.76 -1.45 23.98
CA PRO A 236 -23.33 -2.85 24.13
C PRO A 236 -24.48 -3.87 24.19
N ALA A 237 -25.74 -3.42 24.27
CA ALA A 237 -26.90 -4.31 24.18
C ALA A 237 -27.24 -4.69 22.73
N THR A 238 -26.83 -3.89 21.74
CA THR A 238 -26.84 -4.22 20.33
C THR A 238 -25.48 -4.77 19.91
N THR A 239 -25.48 -5.68 18.93
CA THR A 239 -24.23 -6.30 18.44
C THR A 239 -24.21 -6.43 16.93
N ALA A 240 -25.22 -5.90 16.24
CA ALA A 240 -25.28 -6.00 14.79
C ALA A 240 -24.17 -5.19 14.13
N ASP A 241 -23.70 -4.16 14.79
CA ASP A 241 -22.62 -3.28 14.40
C ASP A 241 -21.27 -3.70 15.01
N ALA A 242 -21.26 -4.38 16.17
CA ALA A 242 -20.03 -4.92 16.78
C ALA A 242 -19.07 -5.53 15.75
N GLY A 243 -17.79 -5.14 15.82
CA GLY A 243 -16.81 -5.41 14.77
C GLY A 243 -16.57 -6.89 14.48
N TYR A 244 -16.52 -7.74 15.51
CA TYR A 244 -16.38 -9.19 15.35
C TYR A 244 -17.58 -9.87 14.67
N ARG A 245 -18.70 -9.15 14.52
CA ARG A 245 -19.87 -9.58 13.74
C ARG A 245 -19.85 -9.04 12.31
N GLN A 246 -18.85 -8.25 11.91
CA GLN A 246 -18.69 -7.82 10.52
C GLN A 246 -17.77 -8.71 9.69
N CYS A 247 -17.01 -9.60 10.33
CA CYS A 247 -16.04 -10.47 9.66
C CYS A 247 -16.21 -11.93 10.09
N ALA A 248 -16.00 -12.85 9.15
CA ALA A 248 -15.99 -14.29 9.34
C ALA A 248 -14.66 -14.83 9.90
N GLY A 249 -13.59 -14.05 9.77
CA GLY A 249 -12.21 -14.44 10.11
C GLY A 249 -11.27 -13.26 9.98
N TYR A 250 -10.07 -13.40 10.55
CA TYR A 250 -9.03 -12.40 10.48
C TYR A 250 -7.77 -12.89 9.78
N PHE A 251 -7.00 -11.98 9.19
CA PHE A 251 -5.64 -12.29 8.73
C PHE A 251 -4.65 -11.18 9.10
N ALA A 252 -3.39 -11.58 9.33
CA ALA A 252 -2.31 -10.68 9.71
C ALA A 252 -1.06 -11.01 8.89
N LEU A 253 -0.50 -10.00 8.22
CA LEU A 253 0.71 -10.08 7.40
C LEU A 253 1.85 -9.32 8.08
N ASP A 254 2.92 -10.03 8.41
CA ASP A 254 4.05 -9.60 9.26
C ASP A 254 3.63 -8.81 10.51
N THR A 255 2.55 -9.29 11.16
CA THR A 255 1.91 -8.67 12.32
C THR A 255 1.08 -9.70 13.08
N THR A 256 0.37 -9.27 14.12
CA THR A 256 -0.70 -10.04 14.77
C THR A 256 -1.98 -9.21 14.83
N VAL A 257 -3.12 -9.87 15.03
CA VAL A 257 -4.39 -9.19 15.30
C VAL A 257 -4.42 -8.82 16.77
N SER A 258 -4.15 -7.54 17.08
CA SER A 258 -4.06 -7.05 18.46
C SER A 258 -4.53 -5.60 18.58
N THR A 259 -4.66 -5.10 19.81
CA THR A 259 -4.91 -3.67 20.09
C THR A 259 -3.66 -2.97 20.63
N SER A 260 -2.48 -3.56 20.39
CA SER A 260 -1.22 -3.11 20.98
C SER A 260 -0.11 -3.06 19.94
N LEU A 261 0.53 -1.89 19.82
CA LEU A 261 1.80 -1.77 19.09
C LEU A 261 2.91 -2.60 19.74
N ALA A 262 2.78 -2.99 21.01
CA ALA A 262 3.78 -3.84 21.65
C ALA A 262 3.87 -5.24 21.00
N ASP A 263 2.79 -5.69 20.35
CA ASP A 263 2.79 -6.95 19.62
C ASP A 263 3.46 -6.82 18.24
N LEU A 264 3.70 -5.58 17.77
CA LEU A 264 4.65 -5.26 16.69
C LEU A 264 6.09 -5.11 17.24
N SER A 265 6.27 -5.00 18.57
CA SER A 265 7.44 -4.39 19.22
C SER A 265 8.46 -5.37 19.78
N GLY A 266 8.62 -6.57 19.21
CA GLY A 266 9.92 -7.21 19.39
C GLY A 266 11.09 -6.31 18.92
N SER A 267 10.78 -5.30 18.09
CA SER A 267 11.67 -4.60 17.15
C SER A 267 11.60 -3.09 17.18
N ILE A 268 10.70 -2.50 17.97
CA ILE A 268 10.63 -1.05 18.19
C ILE A 268 11.55 -0.84 19.39
N PRO A 269 12.81 -0.36 19.22
CA PRO A 269 13.53 0.17 20.37
C PRO A 269 12.63 1.23 21.01
N ASP A 270 12.82 1.57 22.29
CA ASP A 270 12.23 2.77 22.93
C ASP A 270 12.58 4.12 22.20
N ASP A 271 13.08 4.04 20.96
CA ASP A 271 13.78 5.02 20.16
C ASP A 271 13.33 4.97 18.67
N THR A 272 12.07 4.57 18.39
CA THR A 272 11.55 4.51 16.99
C THR A 272 11.39 5.86 16.30
N ASN A 273 11.70 6.99 16.95
CA ASN A 273 11.40 8.33 16.43
C ASN A 273 9.91 8.53 16.03
N LEU A 274 9.01 7.57 16.32
CA LEU A 274 7.63 7.92 16.58
C LEU A 274 7.68 8.79 17.83
N PRO A 275 7.16 10.03 17.77
CA PRO A 275 7.31 10.95 18.87
C PRO A 275 6.59 10.37 20.09
N ASP A 276 7.32 9.74 21.02
CA ASP A 276 6.85 9.57 22.40
C ASP A 276 6.67 10.98 22.95
N ILE A 277 5.44 11.40 22.82
CA ILE A 277 4.93 12.70 23.19
C ILE A 277 5.14 12.91 24.69
N GLY A 278 5.31 11.86 25.51
CA GLY A 278 5.53 11.95 26.97
C GLY A 278 4.41 12.71 27.70
N LEU A 279 3.29 12.92 26.99
CA LEU A 279 2.21 13.83 27.32
C LEU A 279 0.92 13.00 27.37
N GLY A 280 0.08 13.27 28.36
CA GLY A 280 -1.24 12.64 28.41
C GLY A 280 -2.12 13.07 27.23
N TYR A 281 -3.11 12.24 26.90
CA TYR A 281 -4.06 12.41 25.79
C TYR A 281 -4.52 13.86 25.56
N THR A 282 -4.92 14.57 26.61
CA THR A 282 -5.42 15.95 26.50
C THR A 282 -4.38 16.92 25.93
N ALA A 283 -3.11 16.80 26.33
CA ALA A 283 -2.05 17.68 25.83
C ALA A 283 -1.69 17.38 24.37
N VAL A 284 -1.74 16.09 24.00
CA VAL A 284 -1.50 15.61 22.64
C VAL A 284 -2.60 16.10 21.71
N GLN A 285 -3.87 15.89 22.09
CA GLN A 285 -5.00 16.41 21.34
C GLN A 285 -4.92 17.94 21.18
N ALA A 286 -4.60 18.68 22.25
CA ALA A 286 -4.44 20.13 22.15
C ALA A 286 -3.28 20.54 21.23
N GLY A 287 -2.18 19.78 21.23
CA GLY A 287 -1.05 19.97 20.32
C GLY A 287 -1.44 19.75 18.86
N LEU A 288 -2.23 18.71 18.56
CA LEU A 288 -2.76 18.44 17.23
C LEU A 288 -3.81 19.46 16.82
N ASP A 289 -4.74 19.83 17.70
CA ASP A 289 -5.78 20.82 17.41
C ASP A 289 -5.16 22.19 17.09
N SER A 290 -4.16 22.63 17.86
CA SER A 290 -3.44 23.88 17.63
C SER A 290 -2.47 23.82 16.43
N GLY A 291 -1.99 22.62 16.06
CA GLY A 291 -0.99 22.41 15.02
C GLY A 291 0.44 22.62 15.50
N VAL A 292 0.66 22.73 16.81
CA VAL A 292 1.99 22.68 17.42
C VAL A 292 2.60 21.30 17.22
N LEU A 293 1.79 20.24 17.30
CA LEU A 293 2.16 18.91 16.85
C LEU A 293 1.82 18.76 15.35
N PRO A 294 2.67 18.06 14.57
CA PRO A 294 2.37 17.77 13.18
C PRO A 294 1.16 16.84 13.10
N ARG A 295 0.22 17.13 12.21
CA ARG A 295 -1.02 16.34 12.03
C ARG A 295 -0.85 15.21 11.01
N SER A 296 0.26 15.23 10.28
CA SER A 296 0.73 14.12 9.48
C SER A 296 2.11 13.67 9.97
N LEU A 297 2.32 12.37 10.04
CA LEU A 297 3.60 11.77 10.37
C LEU A 297 4.58 12.01 9.22
N SER A 298 5.47 12.97 9.41
CA SER A 298 6.52 13.30 8.44
C SER A 298 7.80 13.66 9.17
N ALA A 299 8.94 13.17 8.68
CA ALA A 299 10.28 13.60 9.06
C ALA A 299 10.82 14.60 8.01
N PRO A 300 11.56 15.64 8.43
CA PRO A 300 12.13 16.65 7.52
C PRO A 300 13.04 16.10 6.39
N VAL A 301 13.46 14.84 6.48
CA VAL A 301 14.27 14.10 5.50
C VAL A 301 13.78 12.64 5.47
N LEU A 302 13.88 11.94 4.34
CA LEU A 302 13.47 10.54 4.09
C LEU A 302 11.97 10.28 4.06
N LEU A 303 11.21 10.79 5.04
CA LEU A 303 9.81 10.43 5.24
C LEU A 303 8.90 11.65 5.16
N ASN A 304 8.60 12.12 3.96
CA ASN A 304 7.66 13.22 3.76
C ASN A 304 6.99 13.11 2.37
N PRO A 305 5.93 13.87 2.10
CA PRO A 305 5.22 13.81 0.81
C PRO A 305 6.13 13.92 -0.42
N GLU A 306 7.17 14.76 -0.35
CA GLU A 306 8.11 14.94 -1.46
C GLU A 306 8.95 13.69 -1.72
N THR A 307 9.54 13.10 -0.68
CA THR A 307 10.39 11.90 -0.84
C THR A 307 9.59 10.66 -1.19
N MET A 308 8.35 10.52 -0.70
CA MET A 308 7.46 9.43 -1.08
C MET A 308 7.04 9.52 -2.55
N THR A 309 6.79 10.73 -3.05
CA THR A 309 6.53 10.96 -4.49
C THR A 309 7.72 10.51 -5.36
N LEU A 310 8.97 10.66 -4.88
CA LEU A 310 10.16 10.22 -5.63
C LEU A 310 10.19 8.70 -5.86
N LEU A 311 9.68 7.89 -4.94
CA LEU A 311 9.61 6.43 -5.13
C LEU A 311 8.71 6.07 -6.31
N ALA A 312 7.54 6.72 -6.41
CA ALA A 312 6.65 6.56 -7.55
C ALA A 312 7.29 7.03 -8.87
N ILE A 313 8.03 8.16 -8.86
CA ILE A 313 8.78 8.65 -10.04
C ILE A 313 9.86 7.64 -10.47
N ALA A 314 10.57 7.03 -9.52
CA ALA A 314 11.53 5.97 -9.82
C ALA A 314 10.83 4.74 -10.42
N GLY A 315 9.67 4.36 -9.86
CA GLY A 315 8.78 3.33 -10.40
C GLY A 315 8.40 3.56 -11.86
N VAL A 316 7.97 4.79 -12.22
CA VAL A 316 7.62 5.14 -13.61
C VAL A 316 8.77 4.86 -14.57
N GLY A 317 10.00 5.26 -14.23
CA GLY A 317 11.16 5.00 -15.08
C GLY A 317 11.47 3.50 -15.21
N ALA A 318 11.30 2.74 -14.12
CA ALA A 318 11.51 1.29 -14.11
C ALA A 318 10.43 0.52 -14.91
N VAL A 319 9.18 1.00 -14.92
CA VAL A 319 8.12 0.47 -15.81
C VAL A 319 8.42 0.80 -17.27
N GLN A 320 8.78 2.05 -17.58
CA GLN A 320 8.97 2.49 -18.96
C GLN A 320 10.20 1.87 -19.65
N ASN A 321 11.34 1.84 -18.96
CA ASN A 321 12.60 1.40 -19.54
C ASN A 321 13.57 0.90 -18.45
N PRO A 322 13.34 -0.31 -17.89
CA PRO A 322 14.08 -0.80 -16.72
C PRO A 322 15.59 -0.90 -16.97
N GLY A 323 16.00 -1.31 -18.17
CA GLY A 323 17.42 -1.47 -18.55
C GLY A 323 18.08 -0.20 -19.11
N GLY A 324 17.33 0.89 -19.28
CA GLY A 324 17.87 2.16 -19.77
C GLY A 324 18.70 2.88 -18.71
N GLU A 325 19.79 3.51 -19.12
CA GLU A 325 20.57 4.40 -18.23
C GLU A 325 19.68 5.56 -17.76
N SER A 326 19.57 5.70 -16.43
CA SER A 326 18.71 6.68 -15.77
C SER A 326 19.45 8.00 -15.62
N ASP A 327 18.80 9.09 -16.04
CA ASP A 327 19.23 10.45 -15.76
C ASP A 327 18.49 11.05 -14.56
N LEU A 328 17.54 10.32 -13.93
CA LEU A 328 16.71 10.80 -12.83
C LEU A 328 17.53 11.45 -11.70
N PRO A 329 18.61 10.84 -11.17
CA PRO A 329 19.38 11.46 -10.09
C PRO A 329 19.99 12.81 -10.45
N GLY A 330 20.29 13.04 -11.74
CA GLY A 330 20.76 14.32 -12.26
C GLY A 330 19.62 15.28 -12.66
N TYR A 331 18.44 14.74 -12.96
CA TYR A 331 17.27 15.49 -13.39
C TYR A 331 16.41 16.00 -12.22
N LEU A 332 16.49 15.40 -11.03
CA LEU A 332 15.80 15.90 -9.84
C LEU A 332 16.30 17.29 -9.41
N PRO A 333 15.44 18.13 -8.80
CA PRO A 333 15.88 19.44 -8.32
C PRO A 333 16.89 19.31 -7.17
N SER A 334 17.89 20.22 -7.17
CA SER A 334 18.89 20.30 -6.11
C SER A 334 18.31 21.09 -4.92
N ASN A 335 17.61 20.39 -4.03
CA ASN A 335 17.12 20.94 -2.78
C ASN A 335 17.60 20.11 -1.58
N THR A 336 17.55 20.71 -0.38
CA THR A 336 18.09 20.09 0.84
C THR A 336 17.43 18.77 1.18
N ASN A 337 16.11 18.62 0.97
CA ASN A 337 15.38 17.39 1.31
C ASN A 337 15.81 16.23 0.41
N ILE A 338 15.86 16.45 -0.91
CA ILE A 338 16.28 15.45 -1.90
C ILE A 338 17.76 15.10 -1.72
N GLU A 339 18.63 16.11 -1.55
CA GLU A 339 20.06 15.87 -1.34
C GLU A 339 20.35 15.11 -0.05
N ALA A 340 19.71 15.47 1.06
CA ALA A 340 19.90 14.78 2.32
C ALA A 340 19.34 13.34 2.28
N THR A 341 18.20 13.14 1.63
CA THR A 341 17.61 11.81 1.40
C THR A 341 18.53 10.94 0.56
N ASN A 342 19.01 11.44 -0.58
CA ASN A 342 19.94 10.71 -1.44
C ASN A 342 21.26 10.38 -0.71
N ARG A 343 21.80 11.32 0.09
CA ARG A 343 23.01 11.04 0.88
C ARG A 343 22.74 9.96 1.91
N PHE A 344 21.64 10.02 2.63
CA PHE A 344 21.32 9.01 3.63
C PHE A 344 21.13 7.62 2.99
N LEU A 345 20.40 7.57 1.87
CA LEU A 345 20.07 6.33 1.19
C LEU A 345 21.20 5.76 0.33
N PHE A 346 22.20 6.53 -0.10
CA PHE A 346 23.20 6.05 -1.07
C PHE A 346 24.66 6.16 -0.59
N SER A 347 24.93 6.75 0.57
CA SER A 347 26.31 6.86 1.06
C SER A 347 26.86 5.51 1.49
N LYS A 348 28.07 5.18 1.03
CA LYS A 348 28.79 3.96 1.43
C LYS A 348 29.27 3.99 2.88
N ASP A 349 29.56 5.17 3.42
CA ASP A 349 30.09 5.36 4.76
C ASP A 349 29.80 6.77 5.29
N ALA A 350 30.10 7.00 6.57
CA ALA A 350 29.90 8.30 7.22
C ALA A 350 30.71 9.44 6.55
N GLY A 351 31.89 9.15 5.99
CA GLY A 351 32.69 10.15 5.28
C GLY A 351 32.00 10.63 4.00
N THR A 352 31.44 9.69 3.24
CA THR A 352 30.65 9.95 2.03
C THR A 352 29.37 10.71 2.38
N PHE A 353 28.69 10.33 3.46
CA PHE A 353 27.51 11.05 3.96
C PHE A 353 27.81 12.51 4.31
N LEU A 354 28.89 12.75 5.05
CA LEU A 354 29.30 14.09 5.49
C LEU A 354 29.77 14.98 4.33
N THR A 355 30.52 14.41 3.39
CA THR A 355 31.05 15.16 2.23
C THR A 355 30.03 15.30 1.10
N GLY A 356 29.05 14.40 1.03
CA GLY A 356 28.11 14.28 -0.09
C GLY A 356 28.75 13.74 -1.38
N SER A 357 29.94 13.13 -1.31
CA SER A 357 30.71 12.69 -2.48
C SER A 357 31.38 11.33 -2.25
N PRO A 358 31.28 10.37 -3.19
CA PRO A 358 30.47 10.45 -4.41
C PRO A 358 28.97 10.49 -4.10
N ALA A 359 28.21 11.18 -4.93
CA ALA A 359 26.75 11.22 -4.89
C ALA A 359 26.16 10.18 -5.85
N VAL A 360 24.88 9.83 -5.68
CA VAL A 360 24.18 8.88 -6.57
C VAL A 360 24.28 9.24 -8.05
N LYS A 361 24.24 10.54 -8.39
CA LYS A 361 24.40 11.05 -9.76
C LYS A 361 25.79 10.86 -10.37
N ASP A 362 26.79 10.53 -9.55
CA ASP A 362 28.14 10.23 -10.02
C ASP A 362 28.25 8.78 -10.53
N PHE A 363 27.24 7.95 -10.30
CA PHE A 363 27.16 6.57 -10.78
C PHE A 363 26.22 6.48 -11.98
N ARG A 364 26.59 5.64 -12.95
CA ARG A 364 25.74 5.31 -14.09
C ARG A 364 24.86 4.14 -13.71
N LEU A 365 23.57 4.38 -13.52
CA LEU A 365 22.60 3.39 -13.05
C LEU A 365 21.53 3.19 -14.12
N THR A 366 21.02 1.98 -14.26
CA THR A 366 19.76 1.76 -14.99
C THR A 366 18.54 2.20 -14.17
N ASN A 367 17.38 2.42 -14.78
CA ASN A 367 16.16 2.76 -14.02
C ASN A 367 15.78 1.69 -13.00
N ALA A 368 15.93 0.41 -13.35
CA ALA A 368 15.76 -0.69 -12.40
C ALA A 368 16.78 -0.61 -11.25
N ALA A 369 18.04 -0.28 -11.54
CA ALA A 369 19.05 -0.12 -10.49
C ALA A 369 18.79 1.09 -9.58
N VAL A 370 18.18 2.17 -10.10
CA VAL A 370 17.74 3.30 -9.27
C VAL A 370 16.62 2.85 -8.32
N LEU A 371 15.60 2.15 -8.82
CA LEU A 371 14.52 1.65 -7.97
C LEU A 371 15.02 0.63 -6.95
N GLY A 372 15.80 -0.37 -7.38
CA GLY A 372 16.42 -1.36 -6.50
C GLY A 372 17.26 -0.69 -5.42
N ALA A 373 18.08 0.32 -5.77
CA ALA A 373 18.86 1.05 -4.78
C ALA A 373 18.01 1.71 -3.67
N LEU A 374 16.76 2.09 -3.97
CA LEU A 374 15.85 2.78 -3.05
C LEU A 374 15.05 1.83 -2.15
N MET A 375 14.82 0.58 -2.54
CA MET A 375 13.90 -0.33 -1.84
C MET A 375 14.46 -1.72 -1.52
N ASP A 376 15.53 -2.14 -2.21
CA ASP A 376 16.14 -3.44 -2.01
C ASP A 376 16.73 -3.61 -0.62
N ASP A 377 16.55 -4.77 0.00
CA ASP A 377 17.00 -5.05 1.35
C ASP A 377 18.52 -5.16 1.51
N ASN A 378 19.26 -5.38 0.43
CA ASN A 378 20.71 -5.21 0.41
C ASN A 378 21.19 -3.81 0.01
N SER A 379 20.30 -2.87 -0.31
CA SER A 379 20.67 -1.47 -0.55
C SER A 379 20.09 -0.54 0.51
N VAL A 380 18.77 -0.45 0.63
CA VAL A 380 18.11 0.53 1.48
C VAL A 380 18.37 0.23 2.95
N PRO A 381 18.86 1.20 3.73
CA PRO A 381 19.20 0.94 5.12
C PRO A 381 17.98 0.91 6.06
N LEU A 382 16.73 1.03 5.59
CA LEU A 382 15.55 1.19 6.44
C LEU A 382 14.63 -0.03 6.32
N ALA A 383 14.54 -0.85 7.37
CA ALA A 383 13.84 -2.14 7.39
C ALA A 383 12.38 -2.09 6.91
N PHE A 384 11.67 -1.01 7.20
CA PHE A 384 10.27 -0.87 6.79
C PHE A 384 10.09 -0.52 5.31
N LEU A 385 11.16 -0.15 4.59
CA LEU A 385 11.17 0.07 3.13
C LEU A 385 11.74 -1.14 2.37
N GLN A 386 12.22 -2.16 3.07
CA GLN A 386 12.96 -3.28 2.50
C GLN A 386 12.01 -4.27 1.81
N SER A 387 12.27 -4.50 0.53
CA SER A 387 11.74 -5.60 -0.27
C SER A 387 12.90 -6.29 -0.99
N SER A 388 12.91 -7.61 -1.06
CA SER A 388 14.02 -8.37 -1.65
C SER A 388 13.81 -8.54 -3.16
N VAL A 389 14.32 -7.56 -3.92
CA VAL A 389 14.02 -7.40 -5.36
C VAL A 389 15.16 -7.83 -6.29
N GLY A 390 16.21 -8.40 -5.74
CA GLY A 390 17.39 -8.87 -6.46
C GLY A 390 18.66 -8.19 -5.99
N PHE A 391 19.55 -7.81 -6.92
CA PHE A 391 20.83 -7.24 -6.52
C PHE A 391 21.49 -6.38 -7.62
N PHE A 392 22.45 -5.52 -7.23
CA PHE A 392 23.29 -4.78 -8.19
C PHE A 392 24.10 -5.74 -9.09
N ASP A 393 24.27 -5.37 -10.36
CA ASP A 393 25.11 -6.09 -11.34
C ASP A 393 25.80 -5.08 -12.29
N GLY A 394 26.60 -5.56 -13.25
CA GLY A 394 27.25 -4.76 -14.29
C GLY A 394 28.59 -4.11 -13.88
N GLY A 395 28.94 -4.15 -12.60
CA GLY A 395 30.19 -3.60 -12.07
C GLY A 395 30.57 -4.13 -10.69
N PRO A 396 31.70 -3.68 -10.13
CA PRO A 396 32.08 -4.01 -8.76
C PRO A 396 31.23 -3.24 -7.74
N VAL A 397 30.84 -3.94 -6.68
CA VAL A 397 30.13 -3.40 -5.51
C VAL A 397 31.03 -3.42 -4.29
N ALA A 398 30.73 -2.59 -3.31
CA ALA A 398 31.42 -2.50 -2.03
C ALA A 398 30.44 -2.55 -0.85
N ASP A 399 30.95 -2.86 0.34
CA ASP A 399 30.22 -2.73 1.58
C ASP A 399 29.70 -1.30 1.80
N LYS A 400 28.42 -1.21 2.14
CA LYS A 400 27.77 0.01 2.59
C LYS A 400 27.65 -0.03 4.10
N ASN A 401 28.51 0.75 4.76
CA ASN A 401 28.66 0.82 6.21
C ASN A 401 28.00 2.05 6.85
N PHE A 402 27.02 2.64 6.17
CA PHE A 402 26.22 3.75 6.68
C PHE A 402 24.73 3.45 6.48
N PRO A 403 23.86 3.75 7.47
CA PRO A 403 24.15 4.33 8.80
C PRO A 403 24.75 3.32 9.79
N VAL A 404 24.74 2.02 9.45
CA VAL A 404 25.26 0.94 10.29
C VAL A 404 26.24 0.11 9.47
N ALA A 405 27.33 -0.33 10.12
CA ALA A 405 28.32 -1.18 9.48
C ALA A 405 27.82 -2.63 9.34
N ASN A 406 28.19 -3.25 8.22
CA ASN A 406 28.02 -4.68 8.00
C ASN A 406 28.77 -5.48 9.07
N GLY A 407 28.17 -6.59 9.53
CA GLY A 407 28.77 -7.46 10.55
C GLY A 407 28.92 -6.83 11.95
N GLY A 408 28.36 -5.64 12.18
CA GLY A 408 28.41 -4.97 13.48
C GLY A 408 27.58 -5.69 14.55
N THR A 409 28.07 -5.71 15.80
CA THR A 409 27.37 -6.33 16.94
C THR A 409 26.15 -5.55 17.44
N LYS A 410 25.91 -4.35 16.89
CA LYS A 410 24.77 -3.48 17.21
C LYS A 410 24.09 -3.07 15.91
N GLN A 411 23.12 -3.86 15.46
CA GLN A 411 22.22 -3.47 14.38
C GLN A 411 20.82 -3.23 14.98
N PRO A 412 20.41 -1.96 15.16
CA PRO A 412 19.05 -1.64 15.53
C PRO A 412 18.08 -2.24 14.50
N GLY A 413 16.96 -2.82 14.96
CA GLY A 413 15.99 -3.49 14.09
C GLY A 413 15.44 -2.59 12.97
N LEU A 414 15.42 -1.27 13.18
CA LEU A 414 15.04 -0.28 12.17
C LEU A 414 15.89 -0.32 10.90
N TYR A 415 17.13 -0.83 10.96
CA TYR A 415 18.04 -0.85 9.82
C TYR A 415 18.09 -2.19 9.03
N GLY A 416 17.34 -3.18 9.50
CA GLY A 416 17.34 -4.53 8.95
C GLY A 416 18.62 -5.30 9.32
N THR A 417 18.67 -6.56 8.93
CA THR A 417 19.75 -7.50 9.26
C THR A 417 20.68 -7.80 8.09
N GLN A 418 20.21 -7.56 6.86
CA GLN A 418 20.96 -7.90 5.66
C GLN A 418 22.20 -7.03 5.47
N TYR A 419 23.25 -7.61 4.90
CA TYR A 419 24.46 -6.87 4.55
C TYR A 419 24.15 -5.89 3.43
N LYS A 420 24.58 -4.66 3.59
CA LYS A 420 24.29 -3.58 2.65
C LYS A 420 25.44 -3.41 1.65
N ALA A 421 25.10 -3.20 0.39
CA ALA A 421 26.01 -3.00 -0.73
C ALA A 421 25.73 -1.68 -1.45
N VAL A 422 26.71 -1.21 -2.19
CA VAL A 422 26.62 -0.02 -3.05
C VAL A 422 27.60 -0.15 -4.22
N PRO A 423 27.31 0.44 -5.40
CA PRO A 423 28.29 0.61 -6.46
C PRO A 423 29.63 1.21 -5.99
N ASP A 424 30.76 0.65 -6.43
CA ASP A 424 32.10 1.05 -5.97
C ASP A 424 32.83 2.06 -6.89
N GLN A 425 32.47 2.12 -8.17
CA GLN A 425 33.19 2.93 -9.17
C GLN A 425 32.35 4.12 -9.66
N PRO A 426 32.48 5.31 -9.05
CA PRO A 426 31.87 6.52 -9.60
C PRO A 426 32.46 6.83 -10.98
N HIS A 427 31.62 7.26 -11.90
CA HIS A 427 31.92 7.46 -13.33
C HIS A 427 32.46 6.21 -14.05
N GLY A 428 32.18 5.02 -13.48
CA GLY A 428 32.63 3.73 -13.99
C GLY A 428 31.63 3.07 -14.96
N PRO A 429 31.42 1.74 -14.85
CA PRO A 429 30.50 1.01 -15.72
C PRO A 429 29.05 1.44 -15.49
N LEU A 430 28.16 1.01 -16.40
CA LEU A 430 26.73 1.08 -16.18
C LEU A 430 26.34 -0.05 -15.22
N TYR A 431 25.89 0.32 -14.02
CA TYR A 431 25.34 -0.61 -13.05
C TYR A 431 23.89 -0.97 -13.41
N THR A 432 23.64 -2.26 -13.50
CA THR A 432 22.33 -2.84 -13.82
C THR A 432 21.71 -3.45 -12.57
N TRP A 433 20.47 -3.91 -12.69
CA TRP A 433 19.81 -4.68 -11.65
C TRP A 433 19.59 -6.12 -12.10
N ARG A 434 20.00 -7.07 -11.28
CA ARG A 434 19.71 -8.49 -11.43
C ARG A 434 18.41 -8.77 -10.68
N ASN A 435 17.34 -9.12 -11.39
CA ASN A 435 16.04 -9.42 -10.80
C ASN A 435 16.10 -10.63 -9.85
N TYR A 436 15.12 -10.77 -8.96
CA TYR A 436 15.07 -11.84 -7.96
C TYR A 436 15.27 -13.25 -8.55
N ASP A 437 14.64 -13.53 -9.69
CA ASP A 437 14.65 -14.83 -10.38
C ASP A 437 15.98 -15.16 -11.08
N ARG A 438 16.93 -14.23 -11.03
CA ARG A 438 18.27 -14.35 -11.60
C ARG A 438 19.36 -14.46 -10.53
N VAL A 439 19.02 -14.27 -9.26
CA VAL A 439 19.94 -14.48 -8.14
C VAL A 439 20.10 -15.99 -7.90
N GLY A 440 21.34 -16.44 -7.76
CA GLY A 440 21.73 -17.85 -7.72
C GLY A 440 21.74 -18.56 -9.08
N ALA A 441 21.46 -17.87 -10.18
CA ALA A 441 21.59 -18.42 -11.52
C ALA A 441 23.05 -18.79 -11.85
N ALA A 442 23.28 -19.62 -12.87
CA ALA A 442 24.62 -20.08 -13.24
C ALA A 442 25.59 -18.96 -13.65
N ASP A 443 25.05 -17.79 -14.01
CA ASP A 443 25.79 -16.58 -14.38
C ASP A 443 25.80 -15.52 -13.26
N ASP A 444 25.35 -15.85 -12.05
CA ASP A 444 25.42 -14.96 -10.89
C ASP A 444 26.88 -14.82 -10.42
N PRO A 445 27.44 -13.59 -10.36
CA PRO A 445 28.77 -13.34 -9.83
C PRO A 445 28.97 -13.79 -8.37
N GLY A 446 27.90 -13.91 -7.59
CA GLY A 446 27.94 -14.31 -6.18
C GLY A 446 28.69 -13.29 -5.34
N TYR A 447 28.31 -12.02 -5.46
CA TYR A 447 28.95 -10.88 -4.78
C TYR A 447 29.02 -11.09 -3.26
N ARG A 448 30.16 -10.68 -2.68
CA ARG A 448 30.48 -10.87 -1.27
C ARG A 448 30.99 -9.58 -0.66
N SER A 449 30.67 -9.38 0.61
CA SER A 449 31.25 -8.37 1.47
C SER A 449 32.75 -8.58 1.67
N ALA A 450 33.41 -7.57 2.24
CA ALA A 450 34.83 -7.60 2.56
C ALA A 450 35.23 -8.74 3.51
N ASP A 451 34.31 -9.25 4.34
CA ASP A 451 34.55 -10.39 5.23
C ASP A 451 34.23 -11.76 4.59
N GLY A 452 33.80 -11.77 3.32
CA GLY A 452 33.50 -12.97 2.54
C GLY A 452 32.07 -13.48 2.67
N THR A 453 31.21 -12.82 3.46
CA THR A 453 29.78 -13.12 3.54
C THR A 453 29.10 -12.79 2.21
N PRO A 454 28.29 -13.70 1.62
CA PRO A 454 27.44 -13.34 0.48
C PRO A 454 26.51 -12.20 0.87
N PHE A 455 26.27 -11.25 -0.03
CA PHE A 455 25.27 -10.21 0.24
C PHE A 455 23.85 -10.79 0.26
N THR A 456 23.54 -11.66 -0.70
CA THR A 456 22.22 -12.29 -0.84
C THR A 456 22.33 -13.71 -1.40
N ASN A 457 21.21 -14.43 -1.45
CA ASN A 457 21.02 -15.68 -2.17
C ASN A 457 19.59 -15.84 -2.72
N ALA A 458 19.41 -16.86 -3.57
CA ALA A 458 18.13 -17.11 -4.26
C ALA A 458 16.92 -17.35 -3.33
N GLY A 459 17.15 -17.73 -2.08
CA GLY A 459 16.08 -17.92 -1.09
C GLY A 459 15.67 -16.63 -0.37
N GLU A 460 16.48 -15.58 -0.46
CA GLU A 460 16.23 -14.27 0.13
C GLU A 460 15.56 -13.33 -0.88
N GLU A 461 15.87 -13.47 -2.17
CA GLU A 461 15.25 -12.65 -3.23
C GLU A 461 13.94 -13.24 -3.74
N VAL A 462 12.84 -12.51 -3.55
CA VAL A 462 11.47 -13.06 -3.69
C VAL A 462 10.51 -12.17 -4.48
N THR A 463 10.88 -10.92 -4.73
CA THR A 463 10.02 -9.89 -5.35
C THR A 463 10.51 -9.51 -6.74
N ASP A 464 9.61 -9.50 -7.72
CA ASP A 464 9.95 -9.02 -9.07
C ASP A 464 10.01 -7.49 -9.08
N ILE A 465 11.15 -6.92 -9.51
CA ILE A 465 11.32 -5.47 -9.51
C ILE A 465 10.36 -4.76 -10.49
N GLY A 466 9.91 -5.44 -11.55
CA GLY A 466 8.89 -4.95 -12.47
C GLY A 466 7.50 -4.94 -11.84
N GLU A 467 7.15 -5.97 -11.06
CA GLU A 467 5.92 -5.96 -10.27
C GLU A 467 5.93 -4.86 -9.21
N LEU A 468 7.05 -4.66 -8.50
CA LEU A 468 7.21 -3.56 -7.56
C LEU A 468 7.09 -2.19 -8.27
N ALA A 469 7.79 -2.02 -9.40
CA ALA A 469 7.73 -0.78 -10.18
C ALA A 469 6.29 -0.45 -10.61
N ARG A 470 5.54 -1.45 -11.04
CA ARG A 470 4.12 -1.33 -11.40
C ARG A 470 3.26 -0.95 -10.20
N SER A 471 3.45 -1.59 -9.06
CA SER A 471 2.74 -1.29 -7.81
C SER A 471 2.98 0.17 -7.34
N LEU A 472 4.18 0.72 -7.57
CA LEU A 472 4.52 2.12 -7.28
C LEU A 472 3.97 3.14 -8.30
N ALA A 473 3.90 2.77 -9.58
CA ALA A 473 3.74 3.73 -10.68
C ALA A 473 2.38 3.72 -11.36
N GLU A 474 1.70 2.57 -11.40
CA GLU A 474 0.47 2.41 -12.19
C GLU A 474 -0.80 2.43 -11.34
N GLN A 475 -0.65 2.27 -10.02
CA GLN A 475 -1.78 2.23 -9.11
C GLN A 475 -2.41 3.62 -8.97
N PRO A 476 -3.76 3.74 -9.06
CA PRO A 476 -4.45 5.01 -8.88
C PRO A 476 -4.56 5.41 -7.40
N LEU A 477 -4.21 4.50 -6.49
CA LEU A 477 -4.05 4.70 -5.06
C LEU A 477 -2.59 4.39 -4.72
N ASP A 478 -2.05 5.10 -3.74
CA ASP A 478 -0.63 5.14 -3.41
C ASP A 478 -0.07 3.80 -2.92
N PHE A 479 1.21 3.56 -3.20
CA PHE A 479 2.02 2.54 -2.50
C PHE A 479 2.47 3.05 -1.13
N THR A 480 2.95 4.29 -1.09
CA THR A 480 3.41 4.99 0.11
C THR A 480 2.50 6.15 0.43
N GLU A 481 2.04 6.23 1.67
CA GLU A 481 1.13 7.28 2.13
C GLU A 481 1.90 8.55 2.50
N GLN A 482 1.59 9.64 1.80
CA GLN A 482 2.20 10.95 1.99
C GLN A 482 1.67 11.66 3.25
N TYR A 483 0.39 11.44 3.58
CA TYR A 483 -0.31 12.19 4.65
C TYR A 483 -0.80 11.29 5.78
N PHE A 484 0.07 10.39 6.27
CA PHE A 484 -0.28 9.48 7.36
C PHE A 484 -0.74 10.24 8.62
N PRO A 485 -1.93 9.99 9.19
CA PRO A 485 -2.42 10.76 10.33
C PRO A 485 -1.60 10.53 11.61
N THR A 486 -0.99 11.58 12.17
CA THR A 486 -0.27 11.48 13.46
C THR A 486 -1.19 10.99 14.58
N LYS A 487 -2.45 11.42 14.55
CA LYS A 487 -3.45 11.06 15.57
C LYS A 487 -3.62 9.53 15.69
N LEU A 488 -3.52 8.80 14.58
CA LEU A 488 -3.60 7.34 14.56
C LEU A 488 -2.49 6.71 15.40
N VAL A 489 -1.22 7.09 15.20
CA VAL A 489 -0.11 6.58 16.02
C VAL A 489 -0.26 6.98 17.48
N THR A 490 -0.58 8.25 17.76
CA THR A 490 -0.68 8.71 19.15
C THR A 490 -1.82 8.05 19.92
N ASP A 491 -2.90 7.65 19.25
CA ASP A 491 -3.98 6.88 19.90
C ASP A 491 -3.53 5.49 20.30
N LEU A 492 -2.67 4.87 19.52
CA LEU A 492 -2.13 3.54 19.78
C LEU A 492 -1.09 3.57 20.90
N GLU A 493 -0.24 4.61 20.95
CA GLU A 493 0.66 4.86 22.09
C GLU A 493 -0.14 5.13 23.38
N LEU A 494 -1.28 5.82 23.26
CA LEU A 494 -2.18 6.14 24.35
C LEU A 494 -3.35 5.15 24.46
N ALA A 495 -3.17 3.89 24.02
CA ALA A 495 -4.22 2.87 23.99
C ALA A 495 -4.88 2.62 25.35
N THR A 496 -4.18 2.93 26.45
CA THR A 496 -4.69 2.76 27.81
C THR A 496 -5.59 3.90 28.29
N SER A 497 -5.64 5.02 27.55
CA SER A 497 -6.45 6.20 27.88
C SER A 497 -7.95 5.91 27.78
N PRO A 498 -8.81 6.53 28.61
CA PRO A 498 -10.25 6.36 28.54
C PRO A 498 -10.86 6.67 27.17
N GLN A 499 -10.31 7.67 26.48
CA GLN A 499 -10.76 8.13 25.17
C GLN A 499 -10.53 7.11 24.06
N VAL A 500 -9.48 6.31 24.16
CA VAL A 500 -9.22 5.22 23.19
C VAL A 500 -9.94 3.95 23.63
N LYS A 501 -9.99 3.66 24.94
CA LYS A 501 -10.67 2.47 25.48
C LYS A 501 -12.17 2.45 25.26
N GLN A 502 -12.82 3.60 25.15
CA GLN A 502 -14.28 3.65 24.92
C GLN A 502 -14.69 2.95 23.62
N LEU A 503 -13.79 2.84 22.64
CA LEU A 503 -13.99 2.08 21.41
C LEU A 503 -14.00 0.57 21.66
N LEU A 504 -13.25 0.08 22.64
CA LEU A 504 -13.00 -1.36 22.87
C LEU A 504 -14.09 -2.00 23.76
N VAL A 505 -15.33 -1.98 23.28
CA VAL A 505 -16.50 -2.51 24.00
C VAL A 505 -16.50 -4.04 24.04
N HIS A 506 -15.95 -4.70 23.01
CA HIS A 506 -15.97 -6.16 22.82
C HIS A 506 -14.55 -6.77 22.77
N PRO A 507 -13.76 -6.74 23.86
CA PRO A 507 -12.38 -7.25 23.85
C PRO A 507 -12.27 -8.74 23.47
N GLU A 508 -13.30 -9.54 23.69
CA GLU A 508 -13.41 -10.92 23.22
C GLU A 508 -13.45 -11.07 21.70
N GLY A 509 -13.80 -10.00 20.98
CA GLY A 509 -13.87 -9.95 19.52
C GLY A 509 -12.56 -10.35 18.83
N LEU A 510 -11.42 -10.10 19.49
CA LEU A 510 -10.09 -10.52 19.05
C LEU A 510 -9.95 -12.04 18.88
N LYS A 511 -10.74 -12.83 19.62
CA LYS A 511 -10.70 -14.31 19.62
C LYS A 511 -11.99 -14.94 19.09
N ALA A 512 -12.94 -14.12 18.67
CA ALA A 512 -14.27 -14.59 18.27
C ALA A 512 -14.26 -15.34 16.93
N ARG A 513 -13.22 -15.16 16.11
CA ARG A 513 -13.11 -15.73 14.76
C ARG A 513 -11.75 -16.39 14.51
N PRO A 514 -11.66 -17.36 13.57
CA PRO A 514 -10.38 -17.91 13.13
C PRO A 514 -9.45 -16.81 12.61
N THR A 515 -8.15 -16.95 12.88
CA THR A 515 -7.13 -15.99 12.42
C THR A 515 -6.01 -16.73 11.69
N LEU A 516 -5.67 -16.26 10.49
CA LEU A 516 -4.42 -16.61 9.81
C LEU A 516 -3.34 -15.57 10.16
N THR A 517 -2.19 -16.02 10.64
CA THR A 517 -1.02 -15.15 10.78
C THR A 517 0.09 -15.65 9.86
N VAL A 518 0.62 -14.75 9.04
CA VAL A 518 1.79 -14.97 8.20
C VAL A 518 2.87 -13.99 8.62
N LEU A 519 4.05 -14.47 8.98
CA LEU A 519 5.19 -13.65 9.38
C LEU A 519 6.31 -13.74 8.36
N ALA A 520 6.98 -12.63 8.13
CA ALA A 520 8.22 -12.59 7.36
C ALA A 520 9.33 -13.27 8.17
N GLY A 521 10.09 -14.16 7.54
CA GLY A 521 11.15 -14.92 8.19
C GLY A 521 12.29 -14.06 8.70
N ASP A 522 12.60 -12.99 7.96
CA ASP A 522 13.68 -12.02 8.23
C ASP A 522 13.17 -10.58 8.37
N GLY A 523 11.85 -10.37 8.36
CA GLY A 523 11.21 -9.07 8.56
C GLY A 523 11.20 -8.60 10.02
N LEU A 524 10.35 -7.62 10.33
CA LEU A 524 10.42 -6.92 11.61
C LEU A 524 10.14 -7.86 12.79
N LEU A 525 9.26 -8.83 12.64
CA LEU A 525 8.87 -9.79 13.69
C LEU A 525 9.69 -11.09 13.71
N ALA A 526 10.75 -11.19 12.90
CA ALA A 526 11.61 -12.35 12.84
C ALA A 526 12.10 -12.79 14.24
N GLY A 527 11.89 -14.08 14.56
CA GLY A 527 12.28 -14.67 15.84
C GLY A 527 11.50 -14.21 17.07
N ARG A 528 10.41 -13.45 16.92
CA ARG A 528 9.61 -12.86 18.01
C ARG A 528 8.17 -13.38 18.08
N VAL A 529 7.95 -14.60 17.59
CA VAL A 529 6.62 -15.24 17.59
C VAL A 529 6.09 -15.40 19.02
N PRO A 530 4.92 -14.82 19.36
CA PRO A 530 4.32 -15.01 20.68
C PRO A 530 4.11 -16.48 21.03
N SER A 531 4.36 -16.84 22.29
CA SER A 531 4.14 -18.20 22.80
C SER A 531 2.69 -18.65 22.57
N GLY A 532 2.51 -19.78 21.85
CA GLY A 532 1.20 -20.34 21.55
C GLY A 532 0.57 -19.83 20.25
N LEU A 533 1.21 -18.90 19.55
CA LEU A 533 0.89 -18.59 18.16
C LEU A 533 1.62 -19.57 17.23
N HIS A 534 0.92 -20.09 16.23
CA HIS A 534 1.49 -20.98 15.20
C HIS A 534 1.35 -20.33 13.82
N PRO A 535 2.14 -19.28 13.54
CA PRO A 535 2.05 -18.57 12.28
C PRO A 535 2.63 -19.42 11.14
N VAL A 536 2.21 -19.09 9.92
CA VAL A 536 2.98 -19.43 8.73
C VAL A 536 4.20 -18.51 8.71
N VAL A 537 5.40 -19.07 8.65
CA VAL A 537 6.63 -18.27 8.49
C VAL A 537 7.04 -18.37 7.03
N ALA A 538 7.21 -17.21 6.37
CA ALA A 538 7.73 -17.10 5.02
C ALA A 538 9.27 -16.91 5.11
N ASP A 539 10.00 -18.02 5.06
CA ASP A 539 11.47 -18.02 5.16
C ASP A 539 12.10 -17.12 4.09
N GLY A 540 13.09 -16.29 4.46
CA GLY A 540 13.79 -15.37 3.56
C GLY A 540 13.10 -14.03 3.33
N TYR A 541 11.82 -13.89 3.71
CA TYR A 541 11.03 -12.70 3.40
C TYR A 541 11.38 -11.56 4.34
N GLN A 542 11.50 -10.35 3.78
CA GLN A 542 11.51 -9.08 4.51
C GLN A 542 10.09 -8.59 4.80
N HIS A 543 10.02 -7.45 5.50
CA HIS A 543 8.76 -6.86 5.93
C HIS A 543 7.77 -6.65 4.78
N LEU A 544 8.20 -6.03 3.67
CA LEU A 544 7.31 -5.76 2.53
C LEU A 544 7.09 -6.96 1.61
N ASP A 545 7.89 -8.03 1.71
CA ASP A 545 7.77 -9.18 0.81
C ASP A 545 6.51 -9.98 1.06
N VAL A 546 5.90 -9.87 2.24
CA VAL A 546 4.57 -10.45 2.48
C VAL A 546 3.46 -9.79 1.65
N LEU A 547 3.76 -8.67 0.99
CA LEU A 547 2.88 -7.98 0.05
C LEU A 547 3.36 -8.08 -1.40
N THR A 548 4.68 -8.01 -1.59
CA THR A 548 5.30 -7.74 -2.89
C THR A 548 5.85 -8.98 -3.59
N ALA A 549 5.97 -10.12 -2.89
CA ALA A 549 6.57 -11.33 -3.45
C ALA A 549 5.91 -11.78 -4.77
N ALA A 550 6.77 -12.14 -5.72
CA ALA A 550 6.36 -12.63 -7.02
C ALA A 550 5.66 -13.98 -6.90
N ARG A 551 4.68 -14.24 -7.77
CA ARG A 551 3.84 -15.44 -7.71
C ARG A 551 4.62 -16.75 -7.66
N VAL A 552 5.74 -16.81 -8.38
CA VAL A 552 6.61 -17.99 -8.51
C VAL A 552 7.99 -17.64 -7.98
N GLN A 553 8.44 -18.41 -7.01
CA GLN A 553 9.70 -18.20 -6.33
C GLN A 553 10.86 -18.88 -7.08
N ASN A 554 12.11 -18.54 -6.76
CA ASN A 554 13.33 -19.07 -7.39
C ASN A 554 13.40 -20.62 -7.44
N ASN A 555 12.75 -21.29 -6.49
CA ASN A 555 12.67 -22.75 -6.43
C ASN A 555 11.52 -23.36 -7.29
N GLY A 556 10.82 -22.53 -8.08
CA GLY A 556 9.68 -22.90 -8.90
C GLY A 556 8.38 -23.14 -8.14
N ARG A 557 8.34 -22.91 -6.82
CA ARG A 557 7.14 -23.08 -6.00
C ARG A 557 6.31 -21.79 -5.95
N PRO A 558 5.00 -21.88 -5.73
CA PRO A 558 4.18 -20.71 -5.42
C PRO A 558 4.66 -20.02 -4.15
N GLU A 559 4.54 -18.70 -4.12
CA GLU A 559 4.85 -17.92 -2.91
C GLU A 559 3.86 -18.27 -1.76
N PRO A 560 4.35 -18.32 -0.50
CA PRO A 560 3.61 -18.89 0.62
C PRO A 560 2.47 -18.00 1.14
N VAL A 561 2.57 -16.67 1.05
CA VAL A 561 1.60 -15.74 1.63
C VAL A 561 0.26 -15.83 0.92
N SER A 562 0.19 -15.57 -0.38
CA SER A 562 -1.08 -15.67 -1.13
C SER A 562 -1.60 -17.09 -1.19
N THR A 563 -0.71 -18.09 -1.18
CA THR A 563 -1.11 -19.50 -1.11
C THR A 563 -1.90 -19.79 0.17
N ASN A 564 -1.47 -19.25 1.31
CA ASN A 564 -2.15 -19.43 2.58
C ASN A 564 -3.38 -18.54 2.71
N LEU A 565 -3.36 -17.29 2.20
CA LEU A 565 -4.55 -16.43 2.15
C LEU A 565 -5.66 -17.05 1.31
N ALA A 566 -5.35 -17.55 0.11
CA ALA A 566 -6.32 -18.25 -0.73
C ALA A 566 -6.89 -19.49 -0.04
N ARG A 567 -6.05 -20.29 0.63
CA ARG A 567 -6.52 -21.46 1.40
C ARG A 567 -7.44 -21.04 2.55
N PHE A 568 -7.06 -20.02 3.31
CA PHE A 568 -7.85 -19.51 4.43
C PHE A 568 -9.18 -18.92 3.97
N ALA A 569 -9.21 -18.26 2.80
CA ALA A 569 -10.45 -17.79 2.21
C ALA A 569 -11.42 -18.95 1.94
N VAL A 570 -10.93 -20.04 1.34
CA VAL A 570 -11.77 -21.20 1.02
C VAL A 570 -12.23 -21.96 2.26
N THR A 571 -11.33 -22.13 3.24
CA THR A 571 -11.60 -22.88 4.48
C THR A 571 -11.02 -22.13 5.69
N PRO A 572 -11.77 -21.18 6.26
CA PRO A 572 -11.37 -20.48 7.48
C PRO A 572 -11.70 -21.35 8.69
N GLY A 573 -10.83 -22.31 9.02
CA GLY A 573 -11.01 -23.23 10.14
C GLY A 573 -10.22 -24.53 10.03
#